data_AF-A0A2V7BKW5-F1
#
_entry.id   AF-A0A2V7BKW5-F1
#
_cell.length_a   1.000
_cell.length_b   1.000
_cell.length_c   1.000
_cell.angle_alpha   90.00
_cell.angle_beta   90.00
_cell.angle_gamma   90.00
#
_symmetry.space_group_name_H-M   'P 1'
#
loop_
_entity.id
_entity.type
_entity.pdbx_description
1 polymer ?
#
loop_
_entity_poly.entity_id
_entity_poly.type
_entity_poly.pdbx_seq_one_letter_code
_entity_poly.pdbx_strand_id
1 'polypeptide(L)'
;MSAATTVTATFALQTFTLTVSKAGAGNGTVTSAPAGIVCGGIGCSVKFASGTSVTLTAASAAGSTFSGWSGGGCSGTATCTVTMSAATTVTAAFALQTFTLTVSNTGAGSGTITSAPAGIACGTTCAAAYASGTSVTLTAAPAAGSTFSGWSGGGCTGTATCTVTMSAAQAVTAIFTSLAALFTDDPLGAQSTVEKVHIVELRSAIASLRALNGLSAFVWTDSTLTSGATPLKAVHILELRAALAAVYQKLIRPLPTYTDPTIVAGRTVSKAAHVQELRSAVSALA
;
A
#
# COMPACT_ATOMS: atom_id res chain seq x y z
N MET A 1 -18.81 9.77 -95.36
CA MET A 1 -17.86 9.59 -94.24
C MET A 1 -18.68 9.41 -92.96
N SER A 2 -18.86 8.19 -92.45
CA SER A 2 -19.47 8.01 -91.13
C SER A 2 -18.37 8.10 -90.08
N ALA A 3 -18.46 9.10 -89.20
CA ALA A 3 -17.54 9.23 -88.08
C ALA A 3 -17.77 8.07 -87.10
N ALA A 4 -16.68 7.44 -86.65
CA ALA A 4 -16.76 6.43 -85.60
C ALA A 4 -17.15 7.10 -84.28
N THR A 5 -18.32 6.78 -83.74
CA THR A 5 -18.76 7.16 -82.40
C THR A 5 -18.41 6.04 -81.42
N THR A 6 -17.64 6.36 -80.38
CA THR A 6 -17.37 5.45 -79.27
C THR A 6 -18.26 5.78 -78.08
N VAL A 7 -18.71 4.74 -77.38
CA VAL A 7 -19.39 4.84 -76.09
C VAL A 7 -18.47 4.21 -75.05
N THR A 8 -18.16 4.95 -73.99
CA THR A 8 -17.36 4.46 -72.86
C THR A 8 -18.27 4.31 -71.64
N ALA A 9 -18.40 3.10 -71.12
CA ALA A 9 -19.02 2.85 -69.82
C ALA A 9 -17.94 2.89 -68.73
N THR A 10 -18.21 3.62 -67.65
CA THR A 10 -17.34 3.67 -66.47
C THR A 10 -17.99 2.89 -65.34
N PHE A 11 -17.31 1.86 -64.84
CA PHE A 11 -17.78 1.07 -63.71
C PHE A 11 -17.00 1.46 -62.46
N ALA A 12 -17.72 1.89 -61.42
CA ALA A 12 -17.13 2.15 -60.10
C ALA A 12 -17.36 0.95 -59.19
N LEU A 13 -16.30 0.50 -58.51
CA LEU A 13 -16.40 -0.59 -57.55
C LEU A 13 -17.16 -0.09 -56.31
N GLN A 14 -18.24 -0.79 -55.94
CA GLN A 14 -18.97 -0.47 -54.72
C GLN A 14 -18.07 -0.73 -53.50
N THR A 15 -18.01 0.22 -52.58
CA THR A 15 -17.23 0.11 -51.34
C THR A 15 -18.14 0.31 -50.13
N PHE A 16 -17.79 -0.36 -49.03
CA PHE A 16 -18.47 -0.26 -47.75
C PHE A 16 -17.47 0.09 -46.66
N THR A 17 -17.90 0.91 -45.69
CA THR A 17 -17.09 1.28 -44.54
C THR A 17 -17.11 0.16 -43.50
N LEU A 18 -15.93 -0.31 -43.12
CA LEU A 18 -15.72 -1.11 -41.91
C LEU A 18 -15.24 -0.17 -40.80
N THR A 19 -16.00 -0.11 -39.71
CA THR A 19 -15.64 0.64 -38.51
C THR A 19 -15.23 -0.34 -37.42
N VAL A 20 -14.05 -0.15 -36.85
CA VAL A 20 -13.60 -0.87 -35.65
C VAL A 20 -13.64 0.09 -34.48
N SER A 21 -14.36 -0.29 -33.43
CA SER A 21 -14.42 0.44 -32.16
C SER A 21 -13.76 -0.37 -31.04
N LYS A 22 -13.31 0.31 -30.00
CA LYS A 22 -12.72 -0.31 -28.81
C LYS A 22 -13.65 -0.13 -27.61
N ALA A 23 -13.79 -1.17 -26.80
CA ALA A 23 -14.54 -1.15 -25.56
C ALA A 23 -13.72 -1.67 -24.36
N GLY A 24 -14.15 -1.32 -23.16
CA GLY A 24 -13.51 -1.71 -21.90
C GLY A 24 -12.36 -0.79 -21.46
N ALA A 25 -11.86 -1.00 -20.25
CA ALA A 25 -10.83 -0.16 -19.62
C ALA A 25 -9.39 -0.52 -20.04
N GLY A 26 -9.21 -1.68 -20.71
CA GLY A 26 -7.91 -2.15 -21.15
C GLY A 26 -7.43 -1.51 -22.44
N ASN A 27 -6.12 -1.56 -22.67
CA ASN A 27 -5.45 -1.03 -23.85
C ASN A 27 -5.02 -2.14 -24.81
N GLY A 28 -4.79 -1.79 -26.07
CA GLY A 28 -4.47 -2.74 -27.14
C GLY A 28 -4.82 -2.20 -28.51
N THR A 29 -4.29 -2.85 -29.54
CA THR A 29 -4.39 -2.45 -30.94
C THR A 29 -5.22 -3.47 -31.74
N VAL A 30 -5.86 -3.00 -32.82
CA VAL A 30 -6.53 -3.85 -33.81
C VAL A 30 -5.94 -3.59 -35.19
N THR A 31 -5.61 -4.64 -35.92
CA THR A 31 -5.14 -4.59 -37.31
C THR A 31 -6.01 -5.42 -38.24
N SER A 32 -5.96 -5.14 -39.55
CA SER A 32 -6.67 -5.95 -40.57
C SER A 32 -5.76 -6.55 -41.64
N ALA A 33 -6.22 -7.65 -42.24
CA ALA A 33 -5.76 -8.20 -43.51
C ALA A 33 -6.96 -8.39 -44.46
N PRO A 34 -7.02 -7.75 -45.65
CA PRO A 34 -6.04 -6.82 -46.22
C PRO A 34 -5.76 -5.60 -45.33
N ALA A 35 -4.56 -5.04 -45.48
CA ALA A 35 -4.11 -3.90 -44.66
C ALA A 35 -5.03 -2.68 -44.87
N GLY A 36 -5.31 -1.97 -43.79
CA GLY A 36 -6.10 -0.74 -43.81
C GLY A 36 -6.47 -0.27 -42.41
N ILE A 37 -6.97 -1.17 -41.57
CA ILE A 37 -7.28 -0.88 -40.17
C ILE A 37 -6.00 -1.00 -39.33
N VAL A 38 -5.67 0.05 -38.59
CA VAL A 38 -4.69 0.07 -37.49
C VAL A 38 -5.24 0.95 -36.36
N CYS A 39 -6.10 0.38 -35.52
CA CYS A 39 -6.71 1.15 -34.42
C CYS A 39 -5.88 0.98 -33.14
N GLY A 40 -5.17 2.02 -32.72
CA GLY A 40 -4.57 2.12 -31.37
C GLY A 40 -5.39 2.93 -30.37
N GLY A 41 -6.42 3.67 -30.84
CA GLY A 41 -7.29 4.54 -30.03
C GLY A 41 -8.75 4.04 -29.94
N ILE A 42 -9.70 4.95 -29.72
CA ILE A 42 -11.13 4.65 -29.48
C ILE A 42 -11.84 4.01 -30.70
N GLY A 43 -11.40 4.29 -31.92
CA GLY A 43 -11.87 3.62 -33.12
C GLY A 43 -11.19 4.11 -34.39
N CYS A 44 -11.33 3.35 -35.47
CA CYS A 44 -10.88 3.73 -36.79
C CYS A 44 -11.76 3.07 -37.88
N SER A 45 -11.87 3.71 -39.04
CA SER A 45 -12.76 3.27 -40.12
C SER A 45 -12.06 3.32 -41.47
N VAL A 46 -12.26 2.29 -42.29
CA VAL A 46 -11.69 2.17 -43.65
C VAL A 46 -12.74 1.60 -44.60
N LYS A 47 -12.68 2.04 -45.87
CA LYS A 47 -13.54 1.50 -46.93
C LYS A 47 -12.87 0.31 -47.61
N PHE A 48 -13.64 -0.76 -47.77
CA PHE A 48 -13.24 -1.96 -48.52
C PHE A 48 -14.23 -2.20 -49.66
N ALA A 49 -13.79 -2.84 -50.73
CA ALA A 49 -14.68 -3.20 -51.84
C ALA A 49 -15.73 -4.23 -51.38
N SER A 50 -16.91 -4.17 -51.98
CA SER A 50 -17.95 -5.19 -51.79
C SER A 50 -17.41 -6.59 -52.08
N GLY A 51 -17.74 -7.56 -51.24
CA GLY A 51 -17.26 -8.94 -51.29
C GLY A 51 -15.88 -9.18 -50.67
N THR A 52 -15.15 -8.12 -50.27
CA THR A 52 -13.83 -8.30 -49.63
C THR A 52 -13.97 -9.01 -48.29
N SER A 53 -13.20 -10.07 -48.08
CA SER A 53 -13.04 -10.74 -46.78
C SER A 53 -11.92 -10.05 -46.00
N VAL A 54 -12.26 -9.45 -44.86
CA VAL A 54 -11.34 -8.69 -43.99
C VAL A 54 -11.17 -9.44 -42.67
N THR A 55 -9.95 -9.90 -42.41
CA THR A 55 -9.58 -10.55 -41.14
C THR A 55 -9.03 -9.51 -40.17
N LEU A 56 -9.66 -9.38 -39.01
CA LEU A 56 -9.28 -8.52 -37.90
C LEU A 56 -8.52 -9.31 -36.83
N THR A 57 -7.42 -8.75 -36.37
CA THR A 57 -6.56 -9.30 -35.32
C THR A 57 -6.39 -8.28 -34.20
N ALA A 58 -6.57 -8.70 -32.95
CA ALA A 58 -6.38 -7.86 -31.77
C ALA A 58 -5.09 -8.25 -31.04
N ALA A 59 -4.35 -7.24 -30.56
CA ALA A 59 -3.20 -7.42 -29.69
C ALA A 59 -3.36 -6.57 -28.42
N SER A 60 -3.37 -7.20 -27.25
CA SER A 60 -3.47 -6.48 -25.97
C SER A 60 -2.16 -5.79 -25.61
N ALA A 61 -2.25 -4.58 -25.06
CA ALA A 61 -1.09 -3.90 -24.49
C ALA A 61 -0.70 -4.54 -23.13
N ALA A 62 0.49 -4.21 -22.63
CA ALA A 62 0.93 -4.64 -21.30
C ALA A 62 -0.08 -4.23 -20.21
N GLY A 63 -0.36 -5.14 -19.28
CA GLY A 63 -1.34 -4.93 -18.22
C GLY A 63 -2.81 -5.01 -18.66
N SER A 64 -3.09 -5.39 -19.91
CA SER A 64 -4.45 -5.58 -20.43
C SER A 64 -4.64 -6.99 -21.00
N THR A 65 -5.89 -7.40 -21.19
CA THR A 65 -6.27 -8.64 -21.88
C THR A 65 -7.30 -8.34 -22.96
N PHE A 66 -7.24 -9.08 -24.06
CA PHE A 66 -8.28 -9.03 -25.08
C PHE A 66 -9.45 -9.92 -24.64
N SER A 67 -10.62 -9.31 -24.41
CA SER A 67 -11.81 -9.98 -23.88
C SER A 67 -12.71 -10.55 -24.99
N GLY A 68 -12.54 -10.09 -26.23
CA GLY A 68 -13.20 -10.64 -27.40
C GLY A 68 -13.82 -9.60 -28.33
N TRP A 69 -14.41 -10.11 -29.41
CA TRP A 69 -15.11 -9.32 -30.42
C TRP A 69 -16.62 -9.29 -30.19
N SER A 70 -17.27 -8.25 -30.71
CA SER A 70 -18.72 -8.21 -30.88
C SER A 70 -19.12 -7.35 -32.09
N GLY A 71 -20.30 -7.58 -32.65
CA GLY A 71 -20.79 -6.86 -33.83
C GLY A 71 -20.20 -7.37 -35.15
N GLY A 72 -20.86 -7.04 -36.27
CA GLY A 72 -20.38 -7.40 -37.61
C GLY A 72 -20.20 -8.90 -37.88
N GLY A 73 -20.90 -9.76 -37.12
CA GLY A 73 -20.74 -11.22 -37.18
C GLY A 73 -19.57 -11.77 -36.36
N CYS A 74 -18.79 -10.90 -35.71
CA CYS A 74 -17.68 -11.29 -34.85
C CYS A 74 -18.13 -11.67 -33.44
N SER A 75 -17.52 -12.72 -32.90
CA SER A 75 -17.64 -13.10 -31.48
C SER A 75 -16.41 -13.91 -31.04
N GLY A 76 -16.23 -14.07 -29.73
CA GLY A 76 -15.10 -14.83 -29.17
C GLY A 76 -13.77 -14.07 -29.23
N THR A 77 -12.67 -14.77 -28.99
CA THR A 77 -11.32 -14.19 -28.84
C THR A 77 -10.35 -14.51 -29.98
N ALA A 78 -10.74 -15.40 -30.90
CA ALA A 78 -9.97 -15.69 -32.11
C ALA A 78 -9.94 -14.49 -33.07
N THR A 79 -9.19 -14.57 -34.16
CA THR A 79 -9.30 -13.57 -35.24
C THR A 79 -10.74 -13.52 -35.78
N CYS A 80 -11.22 -12.33 -36.15
CA CYS A 80 -12.54 -12.19 -36.75
C CYS A 80 -12.46 -11.93 -38.24
N THR A 81 -13.19 -12.70 -39.05
CA THR A 81 -13.30 -12.47 -40.48
C THR A 81 -14.66 -11.85 -40.81
N VAL A 82 -14.65 -10.72 -41.52
CA VAL A 82 -15.84 -9.98 -41.95
C VAL A 82 -15.86 -9.90 -43.47
N THR A 83 -16.92 -10.41 -44.10
CA THR A 83 -17.14 -10.22 -45.54
C THR A 83 -17.97 -8.95 -45.78
N MET A 84 -17.43 -8.03 -46.57
CA MET A 84 -18.02 -6.70 -46.76
C MET A 84 -19.19 -6.73 -47.76
N SER A 85 -20.42 -6.84 -47.28
CA SER A 85 -21.65 -6.73 -48.09
C SER A 85 -22.47 -5.48 -47.78
N ALA A 86 -22.14 -4.79 -46.67
CA ALA A 86 -22.75 -3.55 -46.22
C ALA A 86 -21.75 -2.81 -45.31
N ALA A 87 -22.10 -1.60 -44.87
CA ALA A 87 -21.35 -0.93 -43.81
C ALA A 87 -21.43 -1.75 -42.52
N THR A 88 -20.28 -2.05 -41.91
CA THR A 88 -20.19 -2.97 -40.78
C THR A 88 -19.42 -2.33 -39.64
N THR A 89 -19.88 -2.55 -38.41
CA THR A 89 -19.15 -2.14 -37.20
C THR A 89 -18.78 -3.36 -36.38
N VAL A 90 -17.51 -3.45 -36.00
CA VAL A 90 -16.95 -4.47 -35.11
C VAL A 90 -16.37 -3.79 -33.88
N THR A 91 -16.58 -4.38 -32.71
CA THR A 91 -16.08 -3.87 -31.43
C THR A 91 -15.06 -4.86 -30.87
N ALA A 92 -13.88 -4.36 -30.51
CA ALA A 92 -12.84 -5.10 -29.81
C ALA A 92 -12.85 -4.72 -28.32
N ALA A 93 -13.16 -5.67 -27.44
CA ALA A 93 -13.17 -5.44 -26.00
C ALA A 93 -11.82 -5.78 -25.36
N PHE A 94 -11.30 -4.87 -24.54
CA PHE A 94 -10.09 -5.07 -23.75
C PHE A 94 -10.35 -4.76 -22.28
N ALA A 95 -9.88 -5.61 -21.38
CA ALA A 95 -9.98 -5.42 -19.93
C ALA A 95 -8.60 -5.14 -19.33
N LEU A 96 -8.54 -4.37 -18.24
CA LEU A 96 -7.32 -4.26 -17.44
C LEU A 96 -7.13 -5.58 -16.67
N GLN A 97 -5.89 -6.05 -16.61
CA GLN A 97 -5.52 -7.13 -15.70
C GLN A 97 -5.65 -6.66 -14.26
N THR A 98 -5.96 -7.58 -13.36
CA THR A 98 -6.00 -7.31 -11.92
C THR A 98 -4.97 -8.17 -11.21
N PHE A 99 -4.27 -7.58 -10.24
CA PHE A 99 -3.26 -8.25 -9.45
C PHE A 99 -3.57 -8.13 -7.96
N THR A 100 -3.33 -9.21 -7.22
CA THR A 100 -3.53 -9.24 -5.77
C THR A 100 -2.32 -8.63 -5.05
N LEU A 101 -2.58 -7.66 -4.18
CA LEU A 101 -1.64 -7.20 -3.17
C LEU A 101 -2.01 -7.84 -1.84
N THR A 102 -1.08 -8.60 -1.26
CA THR A 102 -1.21 -9.19 0.07
C THR A 102 -0.34 -8.40 1.04
N VAL A 103 -0.88 -8.12 2.23
CA VAL A 103 -0.13 -7.51 3.33
C VAL A 103 -0.13 -8.42 4.55
N SER A 104 0.90 -8.32 5.38
CA SER A 104 0.97 -9.06 6.64
C SER A 104 1.58 -8.20 7.74
N ASN A 105 1.20 -8.50 8.98
CA ASN A 105 1.83 -7.94 10.18
C ASN A 105 2.80 -8.98 10.75
N THR A 106 3.96 -8.54 11.22
CA THR A 106 4.96 -9.38 11.89
C THR A 106 5.59 -8.66 13.08
N GLY A 107 6.34 -9.40 13.89
CA GLY A 107 6.98 -8.91 15.11
C GLY A 107 6.13 -9.14 16.36
N ALA A 108 6.66 -8.75 17.51
CA ALA A 108 6.01 -8.95 18.81
C ALA A 108 4.95 -7.89 19.14
N GLY A 109 4.89 -6.80 18.36
CA GLY A 109 3.88 -5.76 18.50
C GLY A 109 2.66 -6.03 17.63
N SER A 110 1.64 -5.20 17.80
CA SER A 110 0.42 -5.23 16.98
C SER A 110 0.14 -3.87 16.34
N GLY A 111 -0.71 -3.88 15.32
CA GLY A 111 -1.07 -2.70 14.56
C GLY A 111 -2.01 -3.05 13.42
N THR A 112 -2.38 -2.03 12.65
CA THR A 112 -3.23 -2.17 11.47
C THR A 112 -2.52 -1.60 10.24
N ILE A 113 -2.86 -2.13 9.07
CA ILE A 113 -2.42 -1.60 7.78
C ILE A 113 -3.67 -1.19 7.00
N THR A 114 -3.67 0.00 6.42
CA THR A 114 -4.73 0.48 5.51
C THR A 114 -4.14 0.83 4.15
N SER A 115 -4.97 0.83 3.10
CA SER A 115 -4.56 1.24 1.75
C SER A 115 -5.40 2.38 1.16
N ALA A 116 -4.77 3.14 0.26
CA ALA A 116 -5.41 4.04 -0.68
C ALA A 116 -4.91 3.71 -2.11
N PRO A 117 -5.77 3.33 -3.08
CA PRO A 117 -7.21 3.12 -2.96
C PRO A 117 -7.62 2.09 -1.90
N ALA A 118 -8.84 2.22 -1.40
CA ALA A 118 -9.37 1.33 -0.36
C ALA A 118 -9.48 -0.12 -0.87
N GLY A 119 -9.16 -1.07 0.00
CA GLY A 119 -9.22 -2.50 -0.30
C GLY A 119 -8.50 -3.34 0.76
N ILE A 120 -7.49 -2.78 1.40
CA ILE A 120 -6.76 -3.41 2.52
C ILE A 120 -7.07 -2.68 3.82
N ALA A 121 -7.41 -3.47 4.83
CA ALA A 121 -7.58 -3.08 6.22
C ALA A 121 -7.08 -4.26 7.09
N CYS A 122 -5.77 -4.48 7.09
CA CYS A 122 -5.17 -5.65 7.72
C CYS A 122 -5.26 -5.51 9.25
N GLY A 123 -5.88 -6.52 9.83
CA GLY A 123 -6.68 -6.48 11.06
C GLY A 123 -7.93 -7.34 10.85
N THR A 124 -8.56 -7.21 9.67
CA THR A 124 -9.62 -8.11 9.17
C THR A 124 -9.35 -8.60 7.74
N THR A 125 -8.93 -7.71 6.83
CA THR A 125 -8.75 -8.00 5.40
C THR A 125 -7.35 -7.60 4.96
N CYS A 126 -6.53 -8.61 4.70
CA CYS A 126 -5.10 -8.44 4.43
C CYS A 126 -4.71 -8.68 2.96
N ALA A 127 -5.68 -8.78 2.04
CA ALA A 127 -5.42 -8.90 0.62
C ALA A 127 -6.52 -8.23 -0.21
N ALA A 128 -6.15 -7.60 -1.32
CA ALA A 128 -7.11 -7.03 -2.27
C ALA A 128 -6.55 -7.05 -3.71
N ALA A 129 -7.44 -7.11 -4.69
CA ALA A 129 -7.09 -7.04 -6.10
C ALA A 129 -7.18 -5.60 -6.62
N TYR A 130 -6.15 -5.15 -7.33
CA TYR A 130 -6.07 -3.84 -7.94
C TYR A 130 -5.78 -3.97 -9.43
N ALA A 131 -6.29 -3.05 -10.25
CA ALA A 131 -6.01 -3.03 -11.68
C ALA A 131 -4.51 -2.77 -11.95
N SER A 132 -4.00 -3.32 -13.05
CA SER A 132 -2.64 -3.08 -13.49
C SER A 132 -2.34 -1.59 -13.63
N GLY A 133 -1.17 -1.17 -13.16
CA GLY A 133 -0.74 0.24 -13.11
C GLY A 133 -1.28 1.03 -11.91
N THR A 134 -2.17 0.48 -11.09
CA THR A 134 -2.66 1.17 -9.89
C THR A 134 -1.53 1.38 -8.90
N SER A 135 -1.36 2.62 -8.43
CA SER A 135 -0.47 2.95 -7.32
C SER A 135 -1.25 2.85 -6.01
N VAL A 136 -0.84 1.93 -5.13
CA VAL A 136 -1.48 1.66 -3.84
C VAL A 136 -0.58 2.17 -2.72
N THR A 137 -1.04 3.15 -1.95
CA THR A 137 -0.34 3.67 -0.78
C THR A 137 -0.80 2.95 0.48
N LEU A 138 0.14 2.31 1.18
CA LEU A 138 -0.05 1.62 2.44
C LEU A 138 0.36 2.50 3.62
N THR A 139 -0.49 2.52 4.64
CA THR A 139 -0.26 3.24 5.90
C THR A 139 -0.38 2.28 7.06
N ALA A 140 0.64 2.24 7.92
CA ALA A 140 0.64 1.46 9.15
C ALA A 140 0.25 2.35 10.33
N ALA A 141 -0.63 1.84 11.19
CA ALA A 141 -0.99 2.44 12.46
C ALA A 141 -0.70 1.44 13.58
N PRO A 142 0.36 1.62 14.39
CA PRO A 142 0.62 0.73 15.51
C PRO A 142 -0.49 0.83 16.55
N ALA A 143 -0.80 -0.29 17.20
CA ALA A 143 -1.72 -0.32 18.33
C ALA A 143 -1.07 0.30 19.57
N ALA A 144 -1.87 0.49 20.62
CA ALA A 144 -1.34 0.89 21.92
C ALA A 144 -0.20 -0.07 22.36
N GLY A 145 0.82 0.50 22.99
CA GLY A 145 2.05 -0.18 23.43
C GLY A 145 2.85 -0.94 22.37
N SER A 146 2.62 -0.66 21.08
CA SER A 146 3.43 -1.13 19.97
C SER A 146 4.05 0.04 19.21
N THR A 147 5.13 -0.22 18.47
CA THR A 147 5.74 0.74 17.54
C THR A 147 5.85 0.15 16.16
N PHE A 148 5.70 0.99 15.13
CA PHE A 148 5.91 0.58 13.75
C PHE A 148 7.40 0.69 13.43
N SER A 149 8.05 -0.46 13.22
CA SER A 149 9.49 -0.56 12.98
C SER A 149 9.87 -0.49 11.49
N GLY A 150 8.90 -0.71 10.60
CA GLY A 150 9.04 -0.44 9.18
C GLY A 150 8.40 -1.48 8.27
N TRP A 151 8.56 -1.25 6.97
CA TRP A 151 8.07 -2.13 5.92
C TRP A 151 9.16 -3.07 5.38
N SER A 152 8.75 -4.19 4.82
CA SER A 152 9.56 -5.04 3.96
C SER A 152 8.73 -5.66 2.83
N GLY A 153 9.36 -6.05 1.72
CA GLY A 153 8.68 -6.63 0.55
C GLY A 153 8.00 -5.58 -0.35
N GLY A 154 7.66 -5.96 -1.59
CA GLY A 154 6.96 -5.08 -2.54
C GLY A 154 7.65 -3.75 -2.87
N GLY A 155 8.98 -3.67 -2.66
CA GLY A 155 9.74 -2.41 -2.79
C GLY A 155 9.61 -1.46 -1.60
N CYS A 156 8.84 -1.82 -0.57
CA CYS A 156 8.65 -1.03 0.63
C CYS A 156 9.81 -1.21 1.63
N THR A 157 10.32 -0.09 2.15
CA THR A 157 11.32 -0.06 3.23
C THR A 157 11.11 1.19 4.12
N GLY A 158 11.72 1.20 5.30
CA GLY A 158 11.64 2.33 6.23
C GLY A 158 10.27 2.44 6.93
N THR A 159 10.02 3.58 7.57
CA THR A 159 8.85 3.81 8.45
C THR A 159 7.82 4.78 7.88
N ALA A 160 8.10 5.43 6.75
CA ALA A 160 7.14 6.27 6.04
C ALA A 160 6.02 5.44 5.39
N THR A 161 4.97 6.09 4.87
CA THR A 161 3.97 5.41 4.04
C THR A 161 4.63 4.72 2.85
N CYS A 162 4.25 3.48 2.52
CA CYS A 162 4.76 2.80 1.35
C CYS A 162 3.84 2.98 0.14
N THR A 163 4.37 3.20 -1.07
CA THR A 163 3.57 3.14 -2.30
C THR A 163 4.02 1.98 -3.18
N VAL A 164 3.07 1.16 -3.59
CA VAL A 164 3.27 -0.04 -4.42
C VAL A 164 2.54 0.12 -5.75
N THR A 165 3.27 0.04 -6.87
CA THR A 165 2.65 0.05 -8.20
C THR A 165 2.37 -1.38 -8.67
N MET A 166 1.10 -1.67 -8.96
CA MET A 166 0.64 -3.03 -9.27
C MET A 166 0.91 -3.39 -10.73
N SER A 167 1.99 -4.12 -10.98
CA SER A 167 2.33 -4.71 -12.29
C SER A 167 2.31 -6.24 -12.28
N ALA A 168 2.23 -6.83 -11.09
CA ALA A 168 2.14 -8.26 -10.81
C ALA A 168 1.54 -8.44 -9.41
N ALA A 169 1.28 -9.68 -8.99
CA ALA A 169 0.94 -9.96 -7.59
C ALA A 169 2.12 -9.59 -6.69
N GLN A 170 1.84 -8.95 -5.55
CA GLN A 170 2.87 -8.46 -4.63
C GLN A 170 2.53 -8.76 -3.18
N ALA A 171 3.56 -8.82 -2.34
CA ALA A 171 3.45 -9.02 -0.90
C ALA A 171 4.27 -7.97 -0.14
N VAL A 172 3.66 -7.34 0.86
CA VAL A 172 4.30 -6.36 1.75
C VAL A 172 4.08 -6.75 3.20
N THR A 173 5.11 -6.65 4.02
CA THR A 173 5.04 -6.92 5.46
C THR A 173 5.25 -5.63 6.24
N ALA A 174 4.38 -5.36 7.21
CA ALA A 174 4.61 -4.37 8.26
C ALA A 174 5.22 -5.06 9.48
N ILE A 175 6.25 -4.44 10.07
CA ILE A 175 6.90 -4.94 11.28
C ILE A 175 6.46 -4.05 12.44
N PHE A 176 5.81 -4.64 13.42
CA PHE A 176 5.43 -4.00 14.68
C PHE A 176 6.22 -4.62 15.83
N THR A 177 6.80 -3.79 16.69
CA THR A 177 7.52 -4.24 17.89
C THR A 177 6.76 -3.82 19.14
N SER A 178 6.66 -4.72 20.10
CA SER A 178 6.08 -4.41 21.41
C SER A 178 7.05 -3.52 22.18
N LEU A 179 6.53 -2.50 22.86
CA LEU A 179 7.34 -1.68 23.77
C LEU A 179 7.95 -2.50 24.91
N ALA A 180 7.29 -3.58 25.34
CA ALA A 180 7.84 -4.48 26.35
C ALA A 180 9.11 -5.20 25.85
N ALA A 181 9.19 -5.46 24.54
CA ALA A 181 10.36 -6.07 23.91
C ALA A 181 11.52 -5.08 23.68
N LEU A 182 11.36 -3.79 24.02
CA LEU A 182 12.45 -2.81 23.96
C LEU A 182 13.38 -2.87 25.18
N PHE A 183 13.00 -3.59 26.23
CA PHE A 183 13.80 -3.72 27.44
C PHE A 183 14.73 -4.92 27.33
N THR A 184 16.04 -4.67 27.24
CA THR A 184 17.04 -5.72 26.97
C THR A 184 17.20 -6.75 28.08
N ASP A 185 16.75 -6.45 29.30
CA ASP A 185 16.89 -7.29 30.50
C ASP A 185 15.62 -7.34 31.38
N ASP A 186 14.44 -7.35 30.77
CA ASP A 186 13.16 -7.47 31.52
C ASP A 186 12.85 -8.94 31.89
N PRO A 187 12.54 -9.25 33.18
CA PRO A 187 12.45 -8.35 34.33
C PRO A 187 13.79 -8.04 34.99
N LEU A 188 13.94 -6.78 35.44
CA LEU A 188 15.04 -6.36 36.32
C LEU A 188 14.85 -6.96 37.71
N GLY A 189 15.74 -7.88 38.08
CA GLY A 189 15.79 -8.46 39.42
C GLY A 189 16.04 -7.41 40.51
N ALA A 190 15.55 -7.65 41.73
CA ALA A 190 15.63 -6.68 42.83
C ALA A 190 17.06 -6.27 43.24
N GLN A 191 18.07 -7.08 42.87
CA GLN A 191 19.49 -6.83 43.13
C GLN A 191 20.26 -6.31 41.91
N SER A 192 19.60 -6.15 40.75
CA SER A 192 20.25 -5.65 39.55
C SER A 192 20.72 -4.22 39.75
N THR A 193 21.92 -3.92 39.28
CA THR A 193 22.42 -2.54 39.19
C THR A 193 21.68 -1.83 38.08
N VAL A 194 20.99 -0.73 38.40
CA VAL A 194 20.38 0.10 37.35
C VAL A 194 21.48 0.83 36.60
N GLU A 195 21.54 0.60 35.31
CA GLU A 195 22.49 1.19 34.40
C GLU A 195 21.83 2.27 33.53
N LYS A 196 22.66 3.05 32.83
CA LYS A 196 22.22 4.05 31.86
C LYS A 196 21.23 3.45 30.84
N VAL A 197 21.49 2.21 30.39
CA VAL A 197 20.70 1.55 29.34
C VAL A 197 19.21 1.47 29.72
N HIS A 198 18.89 1.12 30.97
CA HIS A 198 17.50 0.96 31.43
C HIS A 198 16.71 2.27 31.38
N ILE A 199 17.36 3.38 31.72
CA ILE A 199 16.73 4.71 31.69
C ILE A 199 16.58 5.21 30.25
N VAL A 200 17.56 4.95 29.39
CA VAL A 200 17.48 5.30 27.96
C VAL A 200 16.36 4.51 27.28
N GLU A 201 16.23 3.21 27.55
CA GLU A 201 15.15 2.37 27.04
C GLU A 201 13.78 2.88 27.49
N LEU A 202 13.60 3.17 28.79
CA LEU A 202 12.36 3.74 29.33
C LEU A 202 12.02 5.10 28.70
N ARG A 203 13.00 5.99 28.57
CA ARG A 203 12.80 7.29 27.89
C ARG A 203 12.37 7.10 26.45
N SER A 204 12.99 6.17 25.73
CA SER A 204 12.65 5.85 24.33
C SER A 204 11.23 5.27 24.21
N ALA A 205 10.87 4.34 25.10
CA ALA A 205 9.53 3.74 25.12
C ALA A 205 8.45 4.77 25.44
N ILE A 206 8.67 5.63 26.44
CA ILE A 206 7.74 6.72 26.79
C ILE A 206 7.67 7.76 25.68
N ALA A 207 8.79 8.12 25.04
CA ALA A 207 8.77 9.04 23.91
C ALA A 207 7.93 8.51 22.74
N SER A 208 8.05 7.21 22.46
CA SER A 208 7.24 6.53 21.44
C SER A 208 5.75 6.55 21.78
N LEU A 209 5.39 6.25 23.05
CA LEU A 209 4.01 6.36 23.54
C LEU A 209 3.46 7.77 23.42
N ARG A 210 4.25 8.78 23.76
CA ARG A 210 3.84 10.19 23.64
C ARG A 210 3.58 10.57 22.20
N ALA A 211 4.48 10.23 21.29
CA ALA A 211 4.33 10.49 19.86
C ALA A 211 3.08 9.82 19.27
N LEU A 212 2.85 8.54 19.61
CA LEU A 212 1.67 7.79 19.16
C LEU A 212 0.35 8.44 19.60
N ASN A 213 0.36 9.07 20.79
CA ASN A 213 -0.83 9.69 21.37
C ASN A 213 -0.91 11.21 21.11
N GLY A 214 -0.10 11.74 20.18
CA GLY A 214 -0.10 13.16 19.80
C GLY A 214 0.34 14.11 20.91
N LEU A 215 1.11 13.60 21.88
CA LEU A 215 1.71 14.42 22.94
C LEU A 215 3.06 14.95 22.49
N SER A 216 3.41 16.17 22.91
CA SER A 216 4.72 16.75 22.67
C SER A 216 5.84 15.93 23.32
N ALA A 217 7.05 16.02 22.76
CA ALA A 217 8.23 15.40 23.37
C ALA A 217 8.43 15.90 24.81
N PHE A 218 8.76 14.99 25.71
CA PHE A 218 9.07 15.35 27.10
C PHE A 218 10.49 15.91 27.18
N VAL A 219 10.66 17.04 27.86
CA VAL A 219 11.97 17.67 28.06
C VAL A 219 12.57 17.12 29.34
N TRP A 220 13.64 16.33 29.20
CA TRP A 220 14.38 15.75 30.34
C TRP A 220 15.38 16.77 30.90
N THR A 221 15.43 16.95 32.22
CA THR A 221 16.38 17.88 32.87
C THR A 221 17.83 17.46 32.71
N ASP A 222 18.10 16.16 32.60
CA ASP A 222 19.41 15.61 32.22
C ASP A 222 19.31 14.91 30.87
N SER A 223 19.61 15.64 29.79
CA SER A 223 19.54 15.14 28.41
C SER A 223 20.70 14.20 28.05
N THR A 224 21.80 14.21 28.80
CA THR A 224 23.02 13.45 28.49
C THR A 224 23.40 12.55 29.66
N LEU A 225 22.66 11.45 29.82
CA LEU A 225 23.03 10.38 30.76
C LEU A 225 24.45 9.88 30.40
N THR A 226 25.43 10.11 31.26
CA THR A 226 26.81 9.62 31.07
C THR A 226 27.02 8.34 31.87
N SER A 227 27.61 7.33 31.22
CA SER A 227 27.90 6.04 31.86
C SER A 227 28.93 6.23 32.98
N GLY A 228 28.73 5.60 34.13
CA GLY A 228 29.65 5.66 35.27
C GLY A 228 29.61 6.94 36.12
N ALA A 229 28.88 8.00 35.72
CA ALA A 229 28.86 9.28 36.44
C ALA A 229 27.48 9.68 37.01
N THR A 230 26.39 9.09 36.52
CA THR A 230 25.03 9.45 36.99
C THR A 230 24.43 8.29 37.79
N PRO A 231 24.60 8.23 39.13
CA PRO A 231 23.76 7.34 39.94
C PRO A 231 22.29 7.68 39.62
N LEU A 232 21.42 6.67 39.54
CA LEU A 232 20.00 6.87 39.32
C LEU A 232 19.45 7.82 40.41
N LYS A 233 19.22 9.08 40.03
CA LYS A 233 18.67 10.09 40.92
C LYS A 233 17.16 9.98 40.93
N ALA A 234 16.57 10.33 42.06
CA ALA A 234 15.14 10.48 42.23
C ALA A 234 14.47 11.36 41.15
N VAL A 235 15.18 12.38 40.62
CA VAL A 235 14.68 13.22 39.52
C VAL A 235 14.37 12.41 38.25
N HIS A 236 15.18 11.42 37.88
CA HIS A 236 14.94 10.62 36.69
C HIS A 236 13.64 9.82 36.81
N ILE A 237 13.40 9.21 37.98
CA ILE A 237 12.18 8.43 38.22
C ILE A 237 10.95 9.34 38.23
N LEU A 238 11.03 10.51 38.87
CA LEU A 238 9.94 11.47 38.90
C LEU A 238 9.57 11.97 37.50
N GLU A 239 10.55 12.29 36.67
CA GLU A 239 10.34 12.69 35.27
C GLU A 239 9.72 11.57 34.44
N LEU A 240 10.23 10.34 34.57
CA LEU A 240 9.68 9.17 33.86
C LEU A 240 8.21 8.94 34.25
N ARG A 241 7.91 8.99 35.56
CA ARG A 241 6.53 8.87 36.07
C ARG A 241 5.64 9.99 35.54
N ALA A 242 6.09 11.24 35.55
CA ALA A 242 5.32 12.38 35.04
C ALA A 242 5.07 12.27 33.52
N ALA A 243 6.10 11.92 32.75
CA ALA A 243 6.01 11.75 31.31
C ALA A 243 5.03 10.64 30.92
N LEU A 244 5.05 9.51 31.65
CA LEU A 244 4.15 8.38 31.46
C LEU A 244 2.72 8.69 31.94
N ALA A 245 2.56 9.37 33.08
CA ALA A 245 1.25 9.76 33.60
C ALA A 245 0.45 10.61 32.60
N ALA A 246 1.12 11.51 31.87
CA ALA A 246 0.48 12.30 30.81
C ALA A 246 -0.07 11.41 29.67
N VAL A 247 0.61 10.30 29.34
CA VAL A 247 0.12 9.32 28.36
C VAL A 247 -1.14 8.62 28.89
N TYR A 248 -1.11 8.14 30.14
CA TYR A 248 -2.26 7.52 30.79
C TYR A 248 -3.49 8.45 30.84
N GLN A 249 -3.27 9.71 31.17
CA GLN A 249 -4.33 10.73 31.18
C GLN A 249 -4.90 10.96 29.77
N LYS A 250 -4.04 11.07 28.75
CA LYS A 250 -4.46 11.22 27.35
C LYS A 250 -5.32 10.05 26.87
N LEU A 251 -5.03 8.85 27.38
CA LEU A 251 -5.76 7.61 27.10
C LEU A 251 -6.97 7.38 28.01
N ILE A 252 -7.24 8.27 28.98
CA ILE A 252 -8.32 8.12 29.97
C ILE A 252 -8.20 6.77 30.72
N ARG A 253 -6.96 6.44 31.11
CA ARG A 253 -6.63 5.23 31.89
C ARG A 253 -6.32 5.58 33.35
N PRO A 254 -6.63 4.69 34.31
CA PRO A 254 -6.18 4.86 35.69
C PRO A 254 -4.66 5.00 35.76
N LEU A 255 -4.18 5.97 36.55
CA LEU A 255 -2.74 6.20 36.71
C LEU A 255 -2.06 5.00 37.36
N PRO A 256 -0.80 4.68 36.99
CA PRO A 256 -0.04 3.65 37.66
C PRO A 256 0.15 3.94 39.15
N THR A 257 -0.03 2.92 39.98
CA THR A 257 0.32 2.96 41.39
C THR A 257 1.73 2.44 41.59
N TYR A 258 2.54 3.16 42.37
CA TYR A 258 3.92 2.80 42.68
C TYR A 258 4.07 2.50 44.17
N THR A 259 4.90 1.51 44.53
CA THR A 259 5.11 1.12 45.93
C THR A 259 5.77 2.22 46.76
N ASP A 260 6.64 3.03 46.17
CA ASP A 260 7.17 4.27 46.78
C ASP A 260 6.60 5.50 46.04
N PRO A 261 5.47 6.06 46.48
CA PRO A 261 4.85 7.23 45.85
C PRO A 261 5.57 8.54 46.18
N THR A 262 6.37 8.59 47.25
CA THR A 262 6.99 9.81 47.79
C THR A 262 8.50 9.84 47.57
N ILE A 263 8.95 9.56 46.34
CA ILE A 263 10.36 9.68 45.98
C ILE A 263 10.78 11.15 46.11
N VAL A 264 11.65 11.46 47.07
CA VAL A 264 12.17 12.82 47.30
C VAL A 264 13.57 12.95 46.74
N ALA A 265 13.78 13.97 45.90
CA ALA A 265 15.09 14.31 45.33
C ALA A 265 16.14 14.52 46.45
N GLY A 266 17.24 13.78 46.38
CA GLY A 266 18.34 13.86 47.36
C GLY A 266 18.12 13.09 48.67
N ARG A 267 16.99 12.38 48.86
CA ARG A 267 16.73 11.55 50.04
C ARG A 267 16.45 10.07 49.72
N THR A 268 15.73 9.79 48.64
CA THR A 268 15.39 8.41 48.27
C THR A 268 16.45 7.79 47.37
N VAL A 269 16.99 6.63 47.76
CA VAL A 269 17.86 5.80 46.92
C VAL A 269 16.98 5.09 45.89
N SER A 270 17.16 5.41 44.61
CA SER A 270 16.40 4.76 43.55
C SER A 270 16.92 3.33 43.30
N LYS A 271 16.03 2.35 43.20
CA LYS A 271 16.36 0.92 43.08
C LYS A 271 15.83 0.32 41.78
N ALA A 272 16.29 -0.88 41.43
CA ALA A 272 15.79 -1.67 40.30
C ALA A 272 14.26 -1.82 40.31
N ALA A 273 13.66 -1.95 41.50
CA ALA A 273 12.20 -2.01 41.66
C ALA A 273 11.46 -0.81 41.05
N HIS A 274 11.97 0.43 41.20
CA HIS A 274 11.30 1.61 40.62
C HIS A 274 11.33 1.60 39.09
N VAL A 275 12.42 1.09 38.51
CA VAL A 275 12.57 0.94 37.06
C VAL A 275 11.64 -0.17 36.57
N GLN A 276 11.56 -1.29 37.29
CA GLN A 276 10.68 -2.39 36.94
C GLN A 276 9.20 -1.98 36.98
N GLU A 277 8.76 -1.24 38.00
CA GLU A 277 7.39 -0.71 38.06
C GLU A 277 7.07 0.22 36.88
N LEU A 278 8.03 1.04 36.45
CA LEU A 278 7.89 1.88 35.26
C LEU A 278 7.82 1.05 33.98
N ARG A 279 8.64 0.01 33.84
CA ARG A 279 8.58 -0.94 32.70
C ARG A 279 7.22 -1.63 32.66
N SER A 280 6.74 -2.14 33.80
CA SER A 280 5.42 -2.75 33.91
C SER A 280 4.29 -1.76 33.56
N ALA A 281 4.39 -0.50 33.97
CA ALA A 281 3.43 0.52 33.58
C ALA A 281 3.49 0.85 32.08
N VAL A 282 4.67 0.90 31.46
CA VAL A 282 4.79 1.03 30.00
C VAL A 282 4.13 -0.16 29.29
N SER A 283 4.42 -1.38 29.74
CA SER A 283 3.86 -2.61 29.16
C SER A 283 2.35 -2.73 29.36
N ALA A 284 1.79 -2.16 30.42
CA ALA A 284 0.34 -2.14 30.66
C ALA A 284 -0.43 -1.19 29.73
N LEU A 285 0.26 -0.39 28.91
CA LEU A 285 -0.32 0.40 27.83
C LEU A 285 -0.30 -0.33 26.47
N ALA A 286 0.20 -1.57 26.42
CA ALA A 286 0.12 -2.45 25.25
C ALA A 286 -1.25 -3.12 25.09
#